data_AF-A0ABC9V3P5-F1
#
_entry.id   AF-A0ABC9V3P5-F1
#
_cell.length_a   1.000
_cell.length_b   1.000
_cell.length_c   1.000
_cell.angle_alpha   90.00
_cell.angle_beta   90.00
_cell.angle_gamma   90.00
#
_symmetry.space_group_name_H-M   'P 1'
#
loop_
_entity.id
_entity.type
_entity.pdbx_description
1 polymer ?
#
loop_
_entity_poly.entity_id
_entity_poly.type
_entity_poly.pdbx_seq_one_letter_code
_entity_poly.pdbx_strand_id
1 'polypeptide(L)'
;MKKSLLAIALMSTLLVACNKHENKTETTSDASTPVQTAQSNNNEAVDTAHTAENSLDWDGKYKGTLPCADCEGIKTELELKDDKTYELTETYLGKGDANPFETHGKFTFDKDNTSVITLDDKAQNRKFFIGENTATALDMEGKKVEGSLAEHYVLKKED
;
A
#
# COMPACT_ATOMS: atom_id res chain seq x y z
N MET A 1 -34.65 4.15 -25.82
CA MET A 1 -33.96 5.22 -26.58
C MET A 1 -34.58 6.57 -26.29
N LYS A 2 -33.97 7.41 -25.44
CA LYS A 2 -34.20 8.87 -25.38
C LYS A 2 -32.87 9.51 -25.01
N LYS A 3 -32.27 10.30 -25.92
CA LYS A 3 -30.97 10.94 -25.72
C LYS A 3 -31.24 12.33 -25.11
N SER A 4 -30.72 12.61 -23.92
CA SER A 4 -30.69 13.97 -23.38
C SER A 4 -29.32 14.56 -23.62
N LEU A 5 -29.21 15.39 -24.64
CA LEU A 5 -28.04 16.22 -24.91
C LEU A 5 -28.29 17.58 -24.26
N LEU A 6 -27.51 17.94 -23.26
CA LEU A 6 -27.39 19.34 -22.84
C LEU A 6 -25.89 19.69 -22.78
N ALA A 7 -25.42 20.37 -23.81
CA ALA A 7 -24.10 20.97 -23.82
C ALA A 7 -24.16 22.32 -23.10
N ILE A 8 -23.31 22.51 -22.10
CA ILE A 8 -22.98 23.84 -21.56
C ILE A 8 -21.47 24.00 -21.68
N ALA A 9 -21.05 25.07 -22.33
CA ALA A 9 -19.68 25.28 -22.73
C ALA A 9 -18.84 25.94 -21.63
N LEU A 10 -17.56 25.55 -21.59
CA LEU A 10 -16.38 26.39 -21.36
C LEU A 10 -16.57 27.69 -20.55
N MET A 11 -15.92 27.76 -19.38
CA MET A 11 -15.04 28.91 -19.13
C MET A 11 -13.83 28.51 -18.29
N SER A 12 -12.67 28.43 -18.93
CA SER A 12 -11.39 28.22 -18.27
C SER A 12 -10.91 29.51 -17.61
N THR A 13 -10.50 29.45 -16.34
CA THR A 13 -9.60 30.46 -15.77
C THR A 13 -8.44 29.78 -15.07
N LEU A 14 -7.27 29.81 -15.72
CA LEU A 14 -5.98 29.52 -15.12
C LEU A 14 -5.50 30.79 -14.41
N LEU A 15 -5.20 30.70 -13.11
CA LEU A 15 -4.33 31.68 -12.44
C LEU A 15 -3.24 30.92 -11.69
N VAL A 16 -2.11 30.77 -12.38
CA VAL A 16 -0.85 30.28 -11.82
C VAL A 16 -0.26 31.39 -10.95
N ALA A 17 -0.05 31.11 -9.67
CA ALA A 17 0.64 31.99 -8.74
C ALA A 17 1.94 31.33 -8.23
N CYS A 18 2.96 31.30 -9.09
CA CYS A 18 4.32 31.01 -8.66
C CYS A 18 4.90 32.28 -8.03
N ASN A 19 5.41 32.19 -6.79
CA ASN A 19 6.32 33.22 -6.27
C ASN A 19 7.61 32.55 -5.78
N LYS A 20 8.57 32.41 -6.69
CA LYS A 20 9.94 31.96 -6.41
C LYS A 20 10.75 33.14 -5.92
N HIS A 21 11.28 33.09 -4.70
CA HIS A 21 12.21 34.10 -4.19
C HIS A 21 13.60 33.49 -3.99
N GLU A 22 14.49 33.75 -4.95
CA GLU A 22 15.94 33.59 -4.80
C GLU A 22 16.56 34.98 -4.86
N ASN A 23 17.39 35.33 -3.88
CA ASN A 23 18.32 36.45 -4.01
C ASN A 23 19.69 36.08 -3.43
N LYS A 24 20.74 36.66 -4.01
CA LYS A 24 22.14 36.23 -3.96
C LYS A 24 22.99 37.14 -3.06
N THR A 25 23.86 36.50 -2.27
CA THR A 25 25.30 36.86 -2.02
C THR A 25 25.50 38.18 -1.21
N GLU A 26 26.45 38.33 -0.28
CA GLU A 26 27.92 38.32 -0.37
C GLU A 26 28.56 38.04 1.03
N THR A 27 29.55 37.13 1.20
CA THR A 27 31.02 37.27 0.99
C THR A 27 31.74 37.93 2.18
N THR A 28 32.82 37.41 2.82
CA THR A 28 33.55 36.11 2.81
C THR A 28 34.56 36.06 3.97
N SER A 29 34.88 34.88 4.55
CA SER A 29 36.26 34.54 5.00
C SER A 29 36.45 33.03 5.32
N ASP A 30 37.58 32.50 4.86
CA ASP A 30 37.98 31.10 4.63
C ASP A 30 37.91 30.06 5.77
N ALA A 31 37.57 28.80 5.41
CA ALA A 31 38.48 27.64 5.48
C ALA A 31 37.88 26.33 4.89
N SER A 32 38.31 25.96 3.68
CA SER A 32 38.46 24.60 3.11
C SER A 32 37.52 23.43 3.49
N THR A 33 36.55 23.12 2.62
CA THR A 33 36.17 21.73 2.24
C THR A 33 35.38 21.79 0.91
N PRO A 34 35.49 20.81 -0.01
CA PRO A 34 34.97 20.98 -1.36
C PRO A 34 33.44 20.82 -1.42
N VAL A 35 32.78 21.82 -1.99
CA VAL A 35 31.34 21.79 -2.32
C VAL A 35 31.13 20.88 -3.52
N GLN A 36 30.26 19.87 -3.39
CA GLN A 36 29.69 19.18 -4.55
C GLN A 36 28.19 19.51 -4.64
N THR A 37 27.88 20.49 -5.47
CA THR A 37 26.51 20.84 -5.85
C THR A 37 25.94 19.72 -6.71
N ALA A 38 24.90 19.04 -6.23
CA ALA A 38 24.10 18.12 -7.03
C ALA A 38 22.63 18.55 -7.00
N GLN A 39 22.15 19.06 -8.13
CA GLN A 39 20.71 19.11 -8.41
C GLN A 39 20.26 17.67 -8.68
N SER A 40 19.72 16.99 -7.68
CA SER A 40 19.06 15.70 -7.92
C SER A 40 17.76 15.96 -8.67
N ASN A 41 17.77 15.68 -9.97
CA ASN A 41 16.55 15.45 -10.72
C ASN A 41 15.83 14.26 -10.08
N ASN A 42 14.53 14.41 -9.78
CA ASN A 42 13.71 13.31 -9.30
C ASN A 42 13.58 12.24 -10.39
N ASN A 43 14.48 11.27 -10.33
CA ASN A 43 14.34 9.96 -10.94
C ASN A 43 14.91 8.98 -9.92
N GLU A 44 14.15 8.79 -8.83
CA GLU A 44 14.43 7.75 -7.85
C GLU A 44 14.32 6.41 -8.58
N ALA A 45 15.47 5.88 -8.99
CA ALA A 45 15.57 4.49 -9.35
C ALA A 45 15.20 3.71 -8.10
N VAL A 46 14.01 3.10 -8.09
CA VAL A 46 13.55 2.22 -7.01
C VAL A 46 14.68 1.24 -6.72
N ASP A 47 15.12 1.20 -5.46
CA ASP A 47 16.23 0.36 -5.04
C ASP A 47 15.79 -1.11 -5.08
N THR A 48 16.01 -1.75 -6.22
CA THR A 48 15.62 -3.14 -6.46
C THR A 48 16.46 -4.15 -5.69
N ALA A 49 17.54 -3.73 -5.02
CA ALA A 49 18.33 -4.59 -4.15
C ALA A 49 17.67 -4.79 -2.77
N HIS A 50 16.89 -3.82 -2.30
CA HIS A 50 16.33 -3.78 -0.94
C HIS A 50 14.80 -3.76 -0.92
N THR A 51 14.19 -4.75 -1.60
CA THR A 51 12.74 -4.99 -1.60
C THR A 51 12.31 -5.84 -0.40
N ALA A 52 11.02 -5.81 -0.03
CA ALA A 52 10.48 -6.72 0.97
C ALA A 52 10.63 -8.19 0.53
N GLU A 53 10.40 -8.46 -0.75
CA GLU A 53 10.56 -9.78 -1.37
C GLU A 53 11.97 -10.39 -1.20
N ASN A 54 13.01 -9.55 -1.26
CA ASN A 54 14.42 -9.99 -1.17
C ASN A 54 15.03 -9.89 0.24
N SER A 55 14.41 -9.10 1.14
CA SER A 55 15.03 -8.70 2.42
C SER A 55 14.30 -9.23 3.66
N LEU A 56 13.05 -9.69 3.52
CA LEU A 56 12.24 -10.21 4.62
C LEU A 56 11.98 -11.71 4.49
N ASP A 57 11.85 -12.38 5.62
CA ASP A 57 11.25 -13.71 5.74
C ASP A 57 9.71 -13.57 5.66
N TRP A 58 9.20 -13.31 4.45
CA TRP A 58 7.81 -12.90 4.23
C TRP A 58 6.83 -14.06 4.01
N ASP A 59 7.30 -15.27 3.69
CA ASP A 59 6.45 -16.46 3.62
C ASP A 59 6.10 -16.96 5.03
N GLY A 60 4.95 -17.63 5.15
CA GLY A 60 4.39 -18.05 6.43
C GLY A 60 2.97 -17.53 6.67
N LYS A 61 2.47 -17.76 7.88
CA LYS A 61 1.06 -17.59 8.22
C LYS A 61 0.82 -16.32 9.05
N TYR A 62 -0.02 -15.44 8.55
CA TYR A 62 -0.40 -14.17 9.19
C TYR A 62 -1.82 -14.24 9.73
N LYS A 63 -2.04 -13.81 10.97
CA LYS A 63 -3.35 -13.88 11.63
C LYS A 63 -3.77 -12.56 12.26
N GLY A 64 -5.08 -12.31 12.28
CA GLY A 64 -5.68 -11.15 12.94
C GLY A 64 -7.21 -11.19 12.87
N THR A 65 -7.84 -10.11 13.31
CA THR A 65 -9.28 -9.89 13.18
C THR A 65 -9.52 -8.54 12.53
N LEU A 66 -9.86 -8.55 11.24
CA LEU A 66 -10.10 -7.32 10.47
C LEU A 66 -11.47 -6.70 10.82
N PRO A 67 -11.63 -5.36 10.73
CA PRO A 67 -12.91 -4.71 10.93
C PRO A 67 -13.99 -5.20 9.95
N CYS A 68 -15.22 -5.29 10.44
CA CYS A 68 -16.38 -5.73 9.67
C CYS A 68 -17.48 -4.67 9.72
N ALA A 69 -18.15 -4.42 8.59
CA ALA A 69 -19.14 -3.35 8.49
C ALA A 69 -20.47 -3.66 9.23
N ASP A 70 -20.83 -4.95 9.32
CA ASP A 70 -22.12 -5.42 9.84
C ASP A 70 -21.99 -6.68 10.72
N CYS A 71 -20.77 -7.00 11.17
CA CYS A 71 -20.45 -8.15 12.02
C CYS A 71 -19.39 -7.76 13.07
N GLU A 72 -19.09 -8.65 14.03
CA GLU A 72 -18.18 -8.32 15.15
C GLU A 72 -16.71 -8.20 14.71
N GLY A 73 -16.38 -8.81 13.58
CA GLY A 73 -15.04 -8.84 12.99
C GLY A 73 -14.89 -10.00 12.02
N ILE A 74 -13.86 -9.95 11.18
CA ILE A 74 -13.49 -11.07 10.30
C ILE A 74 -12.21 -11.66 10.85
N LYS A 75 -12.25 -12.85 11.45
CA LYS A 75 -11.02 -13.57 11.79
C LYS A 75 -10.37 -13.99 10.48
N THR A 76 -9.18 -13.48 10.20
CA THR A 76 -8.47 -13.68 8.94
C THR A 76 -7.16 -14.42 9.21
N GLU A 77 -6.93 -15.51 8.48
CA GLU A 77 -5.63 -16.18 8.40
C GLU A 77 -5.17 -16.15 6.93
N LEU A 78 -4.03 -15.52 6.65
CA LEU A 78 -3.41 -15.43 5.33
C LEU A 78 -2.07 -16.18 5.38
N GLU A 79 -1.96 -17.30 4.68
CA GLU A 79 -0.70 -18.02 4.47
C GLU A 79 -0.11 -17.63 3.12
N LEU A 80 1.11 -17.10 3.12
CA LEU A 80 1.88 -16.77 1.92
C LEU A 80 2.97 -17.83 1.73
N LYS A 81 3.14 -18.36 0.52
CA LYS A 81 4.13 -19.40 0.20
C LYS A 81 5.23 -18.86 -0.70
N ASP A 82 6.42 -19.45 -0.57
CA ASP A 82 7.62 -19.11 -1.36
C ASP A 82 7.36 -19.12 -2.88
N ASP A 83 6.58 -20.09 -3.35
CA ASP A 83 6.13 -20.27 -4.74
C ASP A 83 5.10 -19.23 -5.27
N LYS A 84 4.83 -18.19 -4.47
CA LYS A 84 3.85 -17.12 -4.72
C LYS A 84 2.39 -17.58 -4.81
N THR A 85 2.05 -18.71 -4.17
CA THR A 85 0.67 -19.06 -3.85
C THR A 85 0.26 -18.56 -2.47
N TYR A 86 -1.04 -18.46 -2.23
CA TYR A 86 -1.59 -18.15 -0.93
C TYR A 86 -2.76 -19.06 -0.56
N GLU A 87 -2.99 -19.20 0.74
CA GLU A 87 -4.23 -19.72 1.31
C GLU A 87 -4.82 -18.63 2.24
N LEU A 88 -6.12 -18.36 2.11
CA LEU A 88 -6.79 -17.30 2.82
C LEU A 88 -8.08 -17.82 3.44
N THR A 89 -8.08 -17.91 4.77
CA THR A 89 -9.19 -18.42 5.59
C THR A 89 -9.86 -17.26 6.32
N GLU A 90 -11.17 -17.12 6.17
CA GLU A 90 -11.94 -16.01 6.76
C GLU A 90 -13.17 -16.51 7.50
N THR A 91 -13.35 -16.09 8.77
CA THR A 91 -14.54 -16.42 9.58
C THR A 91 -15.22 -15.15 10.06
N TYR A 92 -16.49 -14.98 9.70
CA TYR A 92 -17.29 -13.80 10.05
C TYR A 92 -17.92 -13.97 11.44
N LEU A 93 -17.50 -13.14 12.40
CA LEU A 93 -17.89 -13.26 13.80
C LEU A 93 -19.26 -12.60 14.07
N GLY A 94 -20.06 -13.21 14.95
CA GLY A 94 -21.39 -12.70 15.32
C GLY A 94 -22.53 -12.95 14.32
N LYS A 95 -22.29 -13.68 13.21
CA LYS A 95 -23.31 -13.96 12.16
C LYS A 95 -24.08 -15.29 12.30
N GLY A 96 -23.88 -16.04 13.38
CA GLY A 96 -24.59 -17.30 13.66
C GLY A 96 -23.94 -18.53 13.04
N ASP A 97 -23.61 -18.50 11.75
CA ASP A 97 -22.73 -19.49 11.12
C ASP A 97 -21.27 -19.04 11.23
N ALA A 98 -20.45 -19.82 11.96
CA ALA A 98 -19.02 -19.58 12.15
C ALA A 98 -18.13 -20.45 11.25
N ASN A 99 -18.66 -20.92 10.12
CA ASN A 99 -17.91 -21.73 9.17
C ASN A 99 -16.88 -20.84 8.43
N PRO A 100 -15.62 -21.29 8.29
CA PRO A 100 -14.62 -20.54 7.53
C PRO A 100 -14.91 -20.60 6.03
N PHE A 101 -14.60 -19.50 5.34
CA PHE A 101 -14.46 -19.44 3.89
C PHE A 101 -12.98 -19.56 3.54
N GLU A 102 -12.64 -20.42 2.58
CA GLU A 102 -11.26 -20.65 2.13
C GLU A 102 -11.08 -20.22 0.67
N THR A 103 -10.03 -19.46 0.39
CA THR A 103 -9.66 -19.01 -0.96
C THR A 103 -8.19 -19.33 -1.21
N HIS A 104 -7.90 -19.96 -2.35
CA HIS A 104 -6.55 -20.34 -2.76
C HIS A 104 -6.20 -19.76 -4.13
N GLY A 105 -5.05 -19.12 -4.25
CA GLY A 105 -4.68 -18.41 -5.47
C GLY A 105 -3.19 -18.10 -5.55
N LYS A 106 -2.86 -17.14 -6.40
CA LYS A 106 -1.52 -16.57 -6.54
C LYS A 106 -1.50 -15.10 -6.15
N PHE A 107 -0.35 -14.62 -5.75
CA PHE A 107 -0.12 -13.20 -5.50
C PHE A 107 1.12 -12.70 -6.25
N THR A 108 1.25 -11.38 -6.36
CA THR A 108 2.41 -10.74 -6.97
C THR A 108 2.86 -9.55 -6.14
N PHE A 109 4.16 -9.33 -6.01
CA PHE A 109 4.70 -8.07 -5.50
C PHE A 109 4.52 -6.96 -6.55
N ASP A 110 4.14 -5.77 -6.08
CA ASP A 110 4.05 -4.56 -6.86
C ASP A 110 5.46 -4.07 -7.24
N LYS A 111 5.61 -3.49 -8.44
CA LYS A 111 6.92 -3.08 -8.99
C LYS A 111 7.36 -1.71 -8.53
N ASP A 112 6.40 -0.83 -8.25
CA ASP A 112 6.64 0.56 -7.87
C ASP A 112 6.64 0.70 -6.33
N ASN A 113 5.83 -0.12 -5.65
CA ASN A 113 5.85 -0.26 -4.19
C ASN A 113 6.20 -1.70 -3.79
N THR A 114 7.49 -2.01 -3.75
CA THR A 114 8.03 -3.37 -3.57
C THR A 114 7.80 -3.99 -2.17
N SER A 115 7.00 -3.34 -1.32
CA SER A 115 6.48 -3.91 -0.07
C SER A 115 4.99 -4.29 -0.16
N VAL A 116 4.31 -4.00 -1.26
CA VAL A 116 2.90 -4.33 -1.45
C VAL A 116 2.77 -5.59 -2.29
N ILE A 117 1.93 -6.53 -1.84
CA ILE A 117 1.44 -7.64 -2.66
C ILE A 117 -0.01 -7.39 -3.09
N THR A 118 -0.36 -7.92 -4.25
CA THR A 118 -1.75 -8.03 -4.73
C THR A 118 -2.08 -9.51 -4.92
N LEU A 119 -3.13 -9.98 -4.24
CA LEU A 119 -3.70 -11.33 -4.44
C LEU A 119 -4.45 -11.38 -5.79
N ASP A 120 -4.73 -12.57 -6.31
CA ASP A 120 -5.50 -12.72 -7.57
C ASP A 120 -7.00 -12.36 -7.45
N ASP A 121 -7.70 -12.45 -8.58
CA ASP A 121 -9.11 -12.09 -8.73
C ASP A 121 -10.04 -12.90 -7.83
N LYS A 122 -9.66 -14.13 -7.47
CA LYS A 122 -10.38 -14.98 -6.50
C LYS A 122 -10.47 -14.34 -5.13
N ALA A 123 -9.42 -13.67 -4.68
CA ALA A 123 -9.41 -12.86 -3.45
C ALA A 123 -9.70 -11.37 -3.73
N GLN A 124 -10.40 -11.08 -4.83
CA GLN A 124 -10.90 -9.76 -5.21
C GLN A 124 -9.79 -8.70 -5.45
N ASN A 125 -8.59 -9.14 -5.87
CA ASN A 125 -7.42 -8.28 -6.02
C ASN A 125 -7.03 -7.51 -4.74
N ARG A 126 -7.29 -8.10 -3.57
CA ARG A 126 -6.91 -7.51 -2.28
C ARG A 126 -5.41 -7.25 -2.19
N LYS A 127 -5.06 -6.12 -1.58
CA LYS A 127 -3.69 -5.67 -1.40
C LYS A 127 -3.26 -5.73 0.06
N PHE A 128 -2.03 -6.13 0.30
CA PHE A 128 -1.40 -6.15 1.62
C PHE A 128 -0.03 -5.50 1.56
N PHE A 129 0.30 -4.67 2.54
CA PHE A 129 1.68 -4.22 2.78
C PHE A 129 2.37 -5.25 3.68
N ILE A 130 3.45 -5.83 3.18
CA ILE A 130 4.31 -6.77 3.87
C ILE A 130 5.39 -5.99 4.63
N GLY A 131 5.42 -6.16 5.94
CA GLY A 131 6.46 -5.65 6.83
C GLY A 131 7.10 -6.79 7.61
N GLU A 132 8.09 -6.47 8.44
CA GLU A 132 8.70 -7.45 9.34
C GLU A 132 7.60 -8.09 10.22
N ASN A 133 7.46 -9.41 10.13
CA ASN A 133 6.47 -10.24 10.83
C ASN A 133 5.01 -9.74 10.71
N THR A 134 4.66 -8.99 9.66
CA THR A 134 3.33 -8.38 9.51
C THR A 134 2.83 -8.32 8.07
N ALA A 135 1.53 -8.52 7.89
CA ALA A 135 0.81 -8.26 6.64
C ALA A 135 -0.36 -7.30 6.94
N THR A 136 -0.22 -6.04 6.52
CA THR A 136 -1.24 -5.00 6.75
C THR A 136 -2.21 -4.95 5.56
N ALA A 137 -3.48 -5.24 5.79
CA ALA A 137 -4.51 -5.08 4.76
C ALA A 137 -4.64 -3.60 4.34
N LEU A 138 -4.71 -3.36 3.03
CA LEU A 138 -4.79 -2.03 2.44
C LEU A 138 -6.20 -1.74 1.92
N ASP A 139 -6.50 -0.47 1.73
CA ASP A 139 -7.73 -0.04 1.07
C ASP A 139 -7.72 -0.32 -0.45
N MET A 140 -8.83 0.01 -1.12
CA MET A 140 -8.99 -0.19 -2.56
C MET A 140 -8.02 0.64 -3.42
N GLU A 141 -7.45 1.72 -2.88
CA GLU A 141 -6.43 2.53 -3.54
C GLU A 141 -5.01 1.98 -3.31
N GLY A 142 -4.85 1.01 -2.41
CA GLY A 142 -3.55 0.45 -1.99
C GLY A 142 -2.84 1.30 -0.94
N LYS A 143 -3.58 2.09 -0.15
CA LYS A 143 -3.05 2.86 0.97
C LYS A 143 -3.30 2.13 2.29
N LYS A 144 -2.49 2.44 3.32
CA LYS A 144 -2.75 1.99 4.69
C LYS A 144 -3.93 2.77 5.25
N VAL A 145 -4.82 2.08 5.97
CA VAL A 145 -5.90 2.75 6.71
C VAL A 145 -5.28 3.57 7.85
N GLU A 146 -5.70 4.83 7.99
CA GLU A 146 -5.17 5.76 8.99
C GLU A 146 -6.10 5.93 10.20
N GLY A 147 -5.62 6.63 11.23
CA GLY A 147 -6.40 6.96 12.42
C GLY A 147 -6.59 5.79 13.38
N SER A 148 -7.66 5.84 14.19
CA SER A 148 -7.88 4.89 15.30
C SER A 148 -8.13 3.44 14.88
N LEU A 149 -8.36 3.19 13.59
CA LEU A 149 -8.59 1.85 13.05
C LEU A 149 -7.32 1.21 12.45
N ALA A 150 -6.24 1.97 12.22
CA ALA A 150 -5.04 1.50 11.50
C ALA A 150 -4.51 0.14 11.99
N GLU A 151 -4.31 0.00 13.30
CA GLU A 151 -3.80 -1.24 13.93
C GLU A 151 -4.73 -2.45 13.76
N HIS A 152 -6.02 -2.25 13.50
CA HIS A 152 -6.98 -3.35 13.29
C HIS A 152 -6.83 -3.99 11.89
N TYR A 153 -6.11 -3.35 10.97
CA TYR A 153 -5.82 -3.90 9.64
C TYR A 153 -4.51 -4.71 9.60
N VAL A 154 -3.79 -4.84 10.73
CA VAL A 154 -2.50 -5.55 10.81
C VAL A 154 -2.73 -7.02 11.17
N LEU A 155 -2.38 -7.92 10.24
CA LEU A 155 -2.20 -9.35 10.53
C LEU A 155 -0.75 -9.59 10.98
N LYS A 156 -0.55 -10.36 12.05
CA LYS A 156 0.78 -10.70 12.59
C LYS A 156 1.19 -12.10 12.15
N LYS A 157 2.47 -12.30 11.80
CA LYS A 157 3.04 -13.61 11.53
C LYS A 157 2.93 -14.48 12.80
N GLU A 158 2.58 -15.75 12.62
CA GLU A 158 2.60 -16.78 13.67
C GLU A 158 4.05 -17.27 13.86
N ASP A 159 4.45 -17.44 15.12
CA ASP A 159 5.80 -17.88 15.54
C ASP A 159 6.04 -19.38 15.28
#